data_AF-A0A953GPA0-F1
#
_entry.id   AF-A0A953GPA0-F1
#
_cell.length_a   1.000
_cell.length_b   1.000
_cell.length_c   1.000
_cell.angle_alpha   90.00
_cell.angle_beta   90.00
_cell.angle_gamma   90.00
#
_symmetry.space_group_name_H-M   'P 1'
#
loop_
_entity.id
_entity.type
_entity.pdbx_description
1 polymer ?
#
loop_
_entity_poly.entity_id
_entity_poly.type
_entity_poly.pdbx_seq_one_letter_code
_entity_poly.pdbx_strand_id
1 'polypeptide(L)'
;MGKSKLKLGSIVVILTFTAVVGAYYFWNKPHRNPANEDAFQTSPAALFESMYLQGDKKLLNQTVQLTGTIASLHPGQETVCVIEVPNSPDASIRVSFHKEQTGPLAEYKAGDQISVKGICTGVLADTLMEEMVSVDILIKDASTLEKVN
;
A
#
# COMPACT_ATOMS: atom_id res chain seq x y z
N MET A 1 31.42 -29.21 40.94
CA MET A 1 30.95 -28.21 39.95
C MET A 1 29.62 -28.65 39.36
N GLY A 2 28.47 -28.39 40.01
CA GLY A 2 27.31 -29.29 39.83
C GLY A 2 26.10 -28.79 39.05
N LYS A 3 25.52 -27.64 39.42
CA LYS A 3 24.12 -27.33 39.02
C LYS A 3 23.92 -25.89 38.51
N SER A 4 24.70 -24.92 38.99
CA SER A 4 24.59 -23.51 38.59
C SER A 4 25.13 -23.23 37.19
N LYS A 5 26.23 -23.88 36.79
CA LYS A 5 26.81 -23.77 35.45
C LYS A 5 25.92 -24.42 34.38
N LEU A 6 25.20 -25.50 34.72
CA LEU A 6 24.21 -26.14 33.84
C LEU A 6 22.97 -25.24 33.64
N LYS A 7 22.46 -24.62 34.70
CA LYS A 7 21.34 -23.66 34.60
C LYS A 7 21.71 -22.44 33.77
N LEU A 8 22.95 -21.94 33.91
CA LEU A 8 23.45 -20.82 33.11
C LEU A 8 23.60 -21.21 31.62
N GLY A 9 24.08 -22.42 31.34
CA GLY A 9 24.12 -22.97 29.97
C GLY A 9 22.74 -23.10 29.34
N SER A 10 21.76 -23.66 30.06
CA SER A 10 20.37 -23.75 29.56
C SER A 10 19.74 -22.39 29.31
N ILE A 11 19.98 -21.39 30.15
CA ILE A 11 19.46 -20.03 29.94
C ILE A 11 20.02 -19.43 28.64
N VAL A 12 21.33 -19.56 28.40
CA VAL A 12 21.95 -19.03 27.18
C VAL A 12 21.41 -19.72 25.93
N VAL A 13 21.18 -21.03 25.97
CA VAL A 13 20.59 -21.80 24.86
C VAL A 13 19.15 -21.37 24.58
N ILE A 14 18.32 -21.19 25.61
CA ILE A 14 16.93 -20.74 25.43
C ILE A 14 16.90 -19.34 24.82
N LEU A 15 17.78 -18.44 25.27
CA LEU A 15 17.83 -17.05 24.82
C LEU A 15 18.35 -16.92 23.37
N THR A 16 19.29 -17.78 22.97
CA THR A 16 19.72 -17.86 21.56
C THR A 16 18.63 -18.48 20.68
N PHE A 17 17.93 -19.50 21.16
CA PHE A 17 16.86 -20.14 20.39
C PHE A 17 15.69 -19.18 20.13
N THR A 18 15.26 -18.41 21.14
CA THR A 18 14.19 -17.41 20.97
C THR A 18 14.61 -16.26 20.04
N ALA A 19 15.87 -15.84 20.07
CA ALA A 19 16.38 -14.82 19.16
C ALA A 19 16.38 -15.30 17.70
N VAL A 20 16.80 -16.54 17.44
CA VAL A 20 16.79 -17.12 16.08
C VAL A 20 15.38 -17.30 15.56
N VAL A 21 14.46 -17.84 16.38
CA VAL A 21 13.05 -18.00 15.99
C VAL A 21 12.39 -16.64 15.76
N GLY A 22 12.65 -15.65 16.62
CA GLY A 22 12.14 -14.29 16.48
C GLY A 22 12.65 -13.61 15.20
N ALA A 23 13.94 -13.73 14.91
CA ALA A 23 14.53 -13.21 13.67
C ALA A 23 13.96 -13.91 12.43
N TYR A 24 13.81 -15.22 12.47
CA TYR A 24 13.19 -16.00 11.38
C TYR A 24 11.73 -15.58 11.15
N TYR A 25 10.96 -15.34 12.22
CA TYR A 25 9.57 -14.90 12.11
C TYR A 25 9.45 -13.47 11.57
N PHE A 26 10.38 -12.58 11.92
CA PHE A 26 10.43 -11.22 11.37
C PHE A 26 10.87 -11.20 9.91
N TRP A 27 11.80 -12.08 9.54
CA TRP A 27 12.29 -12.18 8.15
C TRP A 27 11.25 -12.85 7.25
N ASN A 28 10.60 -13.90 7.73
CA ASN A 28 9.61 -14.66 6.96
C ASN A 28 8.19 -14.12 7.12
N LYS A 29 8.02 -12.81 7.40
CA LYS A 29 6.69 -12.20 7.34
C LYS A 29 6.12 -12.47 5.95
N PRO A 30 5.01 -13.21 5.83
CA PRO A 30 4.42 -13.48 4.53
C PRO A 30 4.13 -12.13 3.86
N HIS A 31 4.67 -11.96 2.66
CA HIS A 31 4.37 -10.79 1.84
C HIS A 31 2.86 -10.81 1.60
N ARG A 32 2.16 -9.89 2.26
CA ARG A 32 0.71 -9.80 2.21
C ARG A 32 0.34 -9.40 0.79
N ASN A 33 -0.24 -10.34 0.05
CA ASN A 33 -0.58 -10.15 -1.34
C ASN A 33 -2.05 -9.64 -1.42
N PRO A 34 -2.27 -8.35 -1.74
CA PRO A 34 -3.61 -7.79 -1.88
C PRO A 34 -4.46 -8.50 -2.95
N ALA A 35 -3.87 -9.27 -3.86
CA ALA A 35 -4.61 -10.02 -4.89
C ALA A 35 -5.67 -10.95 -4.31
N ASN A 36 -5.30 -11.70 -3.26
CA ASN A 36 -6.12 -12.77 -2.70
C ASN A 36 -6.96 -12.32 -1.50
N GLU A 37 -6.96 -11.04 -1.17
CA GLU A 37 -7.75 -10.48 -0.07
C GLU A 37 -9.05 -9.84 -0.56
N ASP A 38 -10.09 -9.88 0.27
CA ASP A 38 -11.31 -9.11 0.02
C ASP A 38 -10.96 -7.62 -0.05
N ALA A 39 -11.29 -6.99 -1.17
CA ALA A 39 -11.09 -5.57 -1.38
C ALA A 39 -12.32 -4.79 -0.91
N PHE A 40 -12.08 -3.72 -0.15
CA PHE A 40 -13.09 -2.71 0.07
C PHE A 40 -13.28 -1.90 -1.21
N GLN A 41 -14.43 -2.06 -1.87
CA GLN A 41 -14.79 -1.34 -3.08
C GLN A 41 -15.18 0.10 -2.73
N THR A 42 -14.51 1.08 -3.34
CA THR A 42 -14.75 2.50 -3.06
C THR A 42 -14.50 3.38 -4.29
N SER A 43 -15.01 4.60 -4.28
CA SER A 43 -14.69 5.61 -5.30
C SER A 43 -13.54 6.50 -4.83
N PRO A 44 -12.81 7.18 -5.74
CA PRO A 44 -11.76 8.14 -5.36
C PRO A 44 -12.25 9.19 -4.35
N ALA A 45 -13.46 9.73 -4.56
CA ALA A 45 -14.07 10.72 -3.66
C ALA A 45 -14.40 10.15 -2.28
N ALA A 46 -15.01 8.96 -2.23
CA ALA A 46 -15.36 8.32 -0.96
C ALA A 46 -14.10 7.91 -0.17
N LEU A 47 -13.06 7.44 -0.87
CA LEU A 47 -11.78 7.12 -0.24
C LEU A 47 -11.10 8.38 0.32
N PHE A 48 -11.09 9.47 -0.45
CA PHE A 48 -10.56 10.75 0.01
C PHE A 48 -11.31 11.27 1.24
N GLU A 49 -12.63 11.28 1.21
CA GLU A 49 -13.46 11.74 2.33
C GLU A 49 -13.20 10.91 3.59
N SER A 50 -13.25 9.58 3.47
CA SER A 50 -13.02 8.69 4.62
C SER A 50 -11.61 8.82 5.19
N MET A 51 -10.57 8.93 4.35
CA MET A 51 -9.19 8.95 4.80
C MET A 51 -8.72 10.32 5.28
N TYR A 52 -9.02 11.37 4.54
CA TYR A 52 -8.53 12.72 4.84
C TYR A 52 -9.50 13.51 5.70
N LEU A 53 -10.79 13.59 5.31
CA LEU A 53 -11.77 14.41 6.02
C LEU A 53 -12.22 13.76 7.34
N GLN A 54 -12.42 12.44 7.33
CA GLN A 54 -12.90 11.70 8.49
C GLN A 54 -11.78 11.03 9.29
N GLY A 55 -10.59 10.83 8.70
CA GLY A 55 -9.46 10.21 9.37
C GLY A 55 -9.68 8.74 9.75
N ASP A 56 -10.42 7.98 8.95
CA ASP A 56 -10.82 6.60 9.27
C ASP A 56 -9.64 5.62 9.24
N LYS A 57 -8.98 5.45 10.38
CA LYS A 57 -7.84 4.51 10.52
C LYS A 57 -8.17 3.06 10.18
N LYS A 58 -9.44 2.67 10.03
CA LYS A 58 -9.82 1.31 9.62
C LYS A 58 -9.38 0.98 8.21
N LEU A 59 -9.30 1.97 7.32
CA LEU A 59 -8.86 1.78 5.94
C LEU A 59 -7.34 1.69 5.81
N LEU A 60 -6.60 2.11 6.84
CA LEU A 60 -5.15 2.00 6.88
C LEU A 60 -4.72 0.53 6.86
N ASN A 61 -3.79 0.19 5.97
CA ASN A 61 -3.35 -1.19 5.70
C ASN A 61 -4.47 -2.12 5.24
N GLN A 62 -5.61 -1.61 4.76
CA GLN A 62 -6.62 -2.46 4.13
C GLN A 62 -6.41 -2.52 2.63
N THR A 63 -6.82 -3.64 2.05
CA THR A 63 -6.90 -3.82 0.62
C THR A 63 -8.13 -3.07 0.12
N VAL A 64 -7.93 -2.06 -0.71
CA VAL A 64 -8.98 -1.23 -1.31
C VAL A 64 -8.97 -1.44 -2.81
N GLN A 65 -10.15 -1.43 -3.42
CA GLN A 65 -10.30 -1.37 -4.86
C GLN A 65 -11.09 -0.11 -5.22
N LEU A 66 -10.58 0.63 -6.20
CA LEU A 66 -11.23 1.83 -6.68
C LEU A 66 -11.15 1.93 -8.19
N THR A 67 -12.15 2.59 -8.76
CA THR A 67 -12.19 2.92 -10.19
C THR A 67 -12.20 4.43 -10.34
N GLY A 68 -11.28 4.96 -11.15
CA GLY A 68 -11.15 6.40 -11.38
C GLY A 68 -10.47 6.74 -12.69
N THR A 69 -10.39 8.04 -12.97
CA THR A 69 -9.76 8.58 -14.17
C THR A 69 -8.32 8.95 -13.90
N ILE A 70 -7.42 8.58 -14.80
CA ILE A 70 -5.99 8.90 -14.69
C ILE A 70 -5.78 10.39 -14.99
N ALA A 71 -5.27 11.13 -14.02
CA ALA A 71 -4.83 12.52 -14.19
C ALA A 71 -3.47 12.55 -14.90
N SER A 72 -2.52 11.74 -14.42
CA SER A 72 -1.15 11.69 -14.92
C SER A 72 -0.44 10.39 -14.54
N LEU A 73 0.58 10.04 -15.31
CA LEU A 73 1.43 8.87 -15.11
C LEU A 73 2.89 9.31 -15.10
N HIS A 74 3.60 8.94 -14.03
CA HIS A 74 5.00 9.26 -13.83
C HIS A 74 5.81 7.96 -13.82
N PRO A 75 6.42 7.57 -14.95
CA PRO A 75 7.28 6.41 -15.00
C PRO A 75 8.59 6.68 -14.23
N GLY A 76 9.03 5.73 -13.42
CA GLY A 76 10.20 5.85 -12.56
C GLY A 76 10.72 4.48 -12.08
N GLN A 77 11.54 4.47 -11.02
CA GLN A 77 11.90 3.21 -10.35
C GLN A 77 10.66 2.51 -9.75
N GLU A 78 9.74 3.31 -9.24
CA GLU A 78 8.34 2.96 -8.99
C GLU A 78 7.50 3.84 -9.90
N THR A 79 6.54 3.25 -10.62
CA THR A 79 5.65 4.04 -11.47
C THR A 79 4.53 4.59 -10.61
N VAL A 80 4.30 5.89 -10.69
CA VAL A 80 3.26 6.57 -9.93
C VAL A 80 2.15 6.97 -10.88
N CYS A 81 0.95 6.43 -10.67
CA CYS A 81 -0.27 6.85 -11.32
C CYS A 81 -1.02 7.80 -10.39
N VAL A 82 -1.45 8.94 -10.91
CA VAL A 82 -2.28 9.90 -10.19
C VAL A 82 -3.70 9.77 -10.72
N ILE A 83 -4.65 9.49 -9.83
CA ILE A 83 -6.08 9.38 -10.15
C ILE A 83 -6.79 10.63 -9.61
N GLU A 84 -7.65 11.21 -10.44
CA GLU A 84 -8.42 12.41 -10.09
C GLU A 84 -9.48 12.09 -9.03
N VAL A 85 -9.70 13.04 -8.13
CA VAL A 85 -10.84 13.01 -7.22
C VAL A 85 -11.94 13.91 -7.80
N PRO A 86 -13.11 13.34 -8.19
CA PRO A 86 -14.20 14.14 -8.73
C PRO A 86 -14.63 15.24 -7.76
N ASN A 87 -14.85 16.45 -8.29
CA ASN A 87 -15.26 17.65 -7.53
C ASN A 87 -14.26 18.11 -6.45
N SER A 88 -12.99 17.71 -6.52
CA SER A 88 -11.94 18.17 -5.61
C SER A 88 -10.63 18.35 -6.38
N PRO A 89 -10.44 19.49 -7.07
CA PRO A 89 -9.28 19.73 -7.94
C PRO A 89 -7.94 19.72 -7.17
N ASP A 90 -7.98 20.03 -5.88
CA ASP A 90 -6.81 20.05 -4.99
C ASP A 90 -6.57 18.68 -4.31
N ALA A 91 -7.36 17.67 -4.66
CA ALA A 91 -7.26 16.31 -4.14
C ALA A 91 -6.91 15.31 -5.24
N SER A 92 -6.02 14.38 -4.90
CA SER A 92 -5.66 13.29 -5.81
C SER A 92 -5.45 11.98 -5.06
N ILE A 93 -5.59 10.87 -5.77
CA ILE A 93 -5.20 9.56 -5.25
C ILE A 93 -3.90 9.18 -5.94
N ARG A 94 -2.83 9.02 -5.16
CA ARG A 94 -1.54 8.54 -5.62
C ARG A 94 -1.53 7.02 -5.55
N VAL A 95 -1.23 6.38 -6.66
CA VAL A 95 -1.14 4.93 -6.77
C VAL A 95 0.27 4.56 -7.22
N SER A 96 1.02 3.92 -6.33
CA SER A 96 2.41 3.54 -6.58
C SER A 96 2.51 2.06 -6.97
N PHE A 97 3.21 1.79 -8.07
CA PHE A 97 3.39 0.46 -8.64
C PHE A 97 4.86 0.05 -8.60
N HIS A 98 5.13 -1.19 -8.18
CA HIS A 98 6.46 -1.76 -8.30
C HIS A 98 6.84 -1.98 -9.77
N LYS A 99 8.13 -1.85 -10.09
CA LYS A 99 8.67 -1.95 -11.47
C LYS A 99 8.24 -3.22 -12.22
N GLU A 100 8.06 -4.33 -11.52
CA GLU A 100 7.64 -5.61 -12.09
C GLU A 100 6.17 -5.62 -12.55
N GLN A 101 5.41 -4.59 -12.18
CA GLN A 101 3.96 -4.47 -12.33
C GLN A 101 3.55 -3.35 -13.28
N THR A 102 4.53 -2.71 -13.91
CA THR A 102 4.33 -1.56 -14.82
C THR A 102 4.02 -1.97 -16.25
N GLY A 103 4.12 -3.27 -16.57
CA GLY A 103 3.83 -3.81 -17.90
C GLY A 103 2.45 -3.40 -18.43
N PRO A 104 1.35 -3.63 -17.68
CA PRO A 104 0.01 -3.23 -18.11
C PRO A 104 -0.19 -1.72 -18.17
N LEU A 105 0.55 -0.93 -17.38
CA LEU A 105 0.46 0.53 -17.35
C LEU A 105 0.93 1.20 -18.64
N ALA A 106 1.72 0.51 -19.47
CA ALA A 106 2.19 1.03 -20.74
C ALA A 106 1.06 1.35 -21.74
N GLU A 107 -0.12 0.74 -21.57
CA GLU A 107 -1.28 0.92 -22.44
C GLU A 107 -2.26 2.00 -21.94
N TYR A 108 -2.00 2.58 -20.77
CA TYR A 108 -2.81 3.63 -20.16
C TYR A 108 -2.20 5.01 -20.39
N LYS A 109 -3.07 6.01 -20.52
CA LYS A 109 -2.70 7.43 -20.62
C LYS A 109 -3.63 8.26 -19.75
N ALA A 110 -3.26 9.53 -19.53
CA ALA A 110 -4.15 10.51 -18.92
C ALA A 110 -5.50 10.54 -19.65
N GLY A 111 -6.58 10.60 -18.87
CA GLY A 111 -7.96 10.53 -19.35
C GLY A 111 -8.54 9.12 -19.48
N ASP A 112 -7.72 8.06 -19.43
CA ASP A 112 -8.26 6.69 -19.41
C ASP A 112 -8.85 6.35 -18.03
N GLN A 113 -9.89 5.51 -18.01
CA GLN A 113 -10.49 5.00 -16.79
C GLN A 113 -9.82 3.68 -16.38
N ILE A 114 -9.45 3.58 -15.10
CA ILE A 114 -8.73 2.43 -14.55
C ILE A 114 -9.39 1.95 -13.25
N SER A 115 -9.55 0.64 -13.13
CA SER A 115 -9.84 -0.02 -11.85
C SER A 115 -8.53 -0.54 -11.27
N VAL A 116 -8.20 -0.14 -10.04
CA VAL A 116 -6.98 -0.50 -9.33
C VAL A 116 -7.31 -1.11 -7.99
N LYS A 117 -6.56 -2.14 -7.59
CA LYS A 117 -6.64 -2.79 -6.28
C LYS A 117 -5.28 -2.70 -5.59
N GLY A 118 -5.24 -2.20 -4.36
CA GLY A 118 -4.00 -1.93 -3.64
C GLY A 118 -4.18 -1.82 -2.14
N ILE A 119 -3.08 -1.60 -1.41
CA ILE A 119 -3.10 -1.40 0.04
C ILE A 119 -3.09 0.10 0.31
N CYS A 120 -4.08 0.59 1.06
CA CYS A 120 -4.10 1.99 1.48
C CYS A 120 -3.02 2.22 2.55
N THR A 121 -2.03 3.05 2.24
CA THR A 121 -0.86 3.33 3.10
C THR A 121 -1.03 4.60 3.92
N GLY A 122 -1.97 5.48 3.55
CA GLY A 122 -2.37 6.63 4.34
C GLY A 122 -2.60 7.88 3.50
N VAL A 123 -2.47 9.05 4.13
CA VAL A 123 -2.60 10.34 3.46
C VAL A 123 -1.26 11.06 3.51
N LEU A 124 -0.82 11.54 2.35
CA LEU A 124 0.33 12.42 2.18
C LEU A 124 -0.20 13.84 1.96
N ALA A 125 -0.01 14.70 2.96
CA ALA A 125 -0.14 16.15 2.79
C ALA A 125 1.24 16.68 2.41
N ASP A 126 1.42 17.14 1.17
CA ASP A 126 2.69 17.72 0.76
C ASP A 126 2.85 19.10 1.40
N THR A 127 3.85 19.26 2.28
CA THR A 127 4.10 20.53 2.97
C THR A 127 4.71 21.61 2.07
N LEU A 128 5.10 21.26 0.83
CA LEU A 128 5.70 22.20 -0.13
C LEU A 128 4.67 22.84 -1.07
N MET A 129 3.50 22.23 -1.21
CA MET A 129 2.34 22.78 -1.92
C MET A 129 1.20 22.83 -0.92
N GLU A 130 1.07 23.94 -0.20
CA GLU A 130 0.23 24.12 1.01
C GLU A 130 -1.26 23.73 0.88
N GLU A 131 -1.74 23.31 -0.30
CA GLU A 131 -3.14 22.93 -0.55
C GLU A 131 -3.34 21.56 -1.21
N MET A 132 -2.29 20.86 -1.67
CA MET A 132 -2.48 19.59 -2.37
C MET A 132 -2.42 18.40 -1.41
N VAL A 133 -3.57 17.76 -1.24
CA VAL A 133 -3.71 16.58 -0.38
C VAL A 133 -3.84 15.34 -1.25
N SER A 134 -2.98 14.35 -1.02
CA SER A 134 -3.02 13.08 -1.75
C SER A 134 -3.20 11.89 -0.82
N VAL A 135 -4.14 11.00 -1.14
CA VAL A 135 -4.21 9.69 -0.47
C VAL A 135 -3.25 8.76 -1.20
N ASP A 136 -2.35 8.13 -0.46
CA ASP A 136 -1.37 7.19 -1.01
C ASP A 136 -1.90 5.77 -0.92
N ILE A 137 -1.89 5.09 -2.06
CA ILE A 137 -2.20 3.69 -2.21
C ILE A 137 -0.97 3.02 -2.79
N LEU A 138 -0.38 2.11 -2.01
CA LEU A 138 0.71 1.28 -2.46
C LEU A 138 0.15 -0.03 -3.00
N ILE A 139 0.32 -0.26 -4.29
CA ILE A 139 0.02 -1.55 -4.90
C ILE A 139 1.23 -2.45 -4.68
N LYS A 140 1.09 -3.42 -3.77
CA LYS A 140 2.11 -4.46 -3.56
C LYS A 140 1.94 -5.67 -4.47
N ASP A 141 0.80 -5.84 -5.12
CA ASP A 141 0.56 -6.89 -6.11
C ASP A 141 -0.40 -6.42 -7.21
N ALA A 142 0.01 -6.58 -8.47
CA ALA A 142 -0.57 -6.01 -9.69
C ALA A 142 -1.94 -6.58 -10.12
N SER A 143 -2.55 -7.43 -9.31
CA SER A 143 -3.44 -8.49 -9.80
C SER A 143 -4.78 -8.05 -10.41
N THR A 144 -5.08 -6.76 -10.50
CA THR A 144 -6.33 -6.30 -11.14
C THR A 144 -6.16 -4.85 -11.58
N LEU A 145 -5.38 -4.64 -12.64
CA LEU A 145 -5.58 -3.51 -13.52
C LEU A 145 -6.58 -3.95 -14.58
N GLU A 146 -7.81 -3.46 -14.51
CA GLU A 146 -8.79 -3.64 -15.57
C GLU A 146 -9.10 -2.29 -16.22
N LYS A 147 -9.07 -2.28 -17.55
CA LYS A 147 -9.50 -1.15 -18.35
C LYS A 147 -11.02 -1.17 -18.37
N VAL A 148 -11.64 -0.14 -17.79
CA VAL A 148 -13.09 0.03 -17.86
C VAL A 148 -13.37 0.76 -19.16
N ASN A 149 -13.98 0.05 -20.12
CA ASN A 149 -14.37 0.59 -21.43
C ASN A 149 -15.79 1.16 -21.40
#